data_AF-A0A0A0CW28-F1
#
_entry.id   AF-A0A0A0CW28-F1
#
_cell.length_a   1.000
_cell.length_b   1.000
_cell.length_c   1.000
_cell.angle_alpha   90.00
_cell.angle_beta   90.00
_cell.angle_gamma   90.00
#
_symmetry.space_group_name_H-M   'P 1'
#
loop_
_entity.id
_entity.type
_entity.pdbx_description
1 polymer ?
#
loop_
_entity_poly.entity_id
_entity_poly.type
_entity_poly.pdbx_seq_one_letter_code
_entity_poly.pdbx_strand_id
1 'polypeptide(L)'
;MTAPLYLDHLASTPLDPAVFEAMRPWLDPAAVGNPHAARHRPGWRAAEAIDAARAEVAALIGARPGEILFTGGATEANNLALLGGTPE
;
A
#
# COMPACT_ATOMS: atom_id res chain seq x y z
N MET A 1 -9.13 24.96 24.48
CA MET A 1 -10.02 24.75 23.32
C MET A 1 -10.03 23.26 23.02
N THR A 2 -11.19 22.62 23.00
CA THR A 2 -11.31 21.19 22.68
C THR A 2 -11.15 21.00 21.18
N ALA A 3 -10.42 19.97 20.75
CA ALA A 3 -10.32 19.61 19.35
C ALA A 3 -11.72 19.29 18.78
N PRO A 4 -12.01 19.60 17.51
CA PRO A 4 -13.27 19.23 16.88
C PRO A 4 -13.41 17.70 16.84
N LEU A 5 -14.63 17.20 17.07
CA LEU A 5 -14.96 15.78 16.89
C LEU A 5 -15.00 15.47 15.39
N TYR A 6 -14.21 14.50 14.95
CA TYR A 6 -14.21 14.04 13.56
C TYR A 6 -15.24 12.92 13.38
N LEU A 7 -16.27 13.18 12.58
CA LEU A 7 -17.37 12.24 12.34
C LEU A 7 -17.56 11.94 10.84
N ASP A 8 -16.52 12.15 10.03
CA ASP A 8 -16.54 12.00 8.56
C ASP A 8 -15.61 10.86 8.08
N HIS A 9 -15.60 9.74 8.80
CA HIS A 9 -14.72 8.60 8.54
C HIS A 9 -14.96 7.89 7.19
N LEU A 10 -16.09 8.18 6.51
CA LEU A 10 -16.36 7.67 5.16
C LEU A 10 -15.64 8.47 4.07
N ALA A 11 -15.30 9.74 4.32
CA ALA A 11 -14.49 10.52 3.39
C ALA A 11 -13.01 10.12 3.45
N SER A 12 -12.47 9.93 4.66
CA SER A 12 -11.16 9.34 4.92
C SER A 12 -11.02 8.99 6.41
N THR A 13 -10.06 8.14 6.76
CA THR A 13 -9.78 7.76 8.15
C THR A 13 -8.41 8.27 8.60
N PRO A 14 -8.25 8.72 9.86
CA PRO A 14 -6.92 8.95 10.43
C PRO A 14 -6.06 7.69 10.31
N LEU A 15 -4.77 7.87 10.03
CA LEU A 15 -3.82 6.75 9.96
C LEU A 15 -3.67 6.13 11.35
N ASP A 16 -3.87 4.80 11.44
CA ASP A 16 -3.63 4.07 12.68
C ASP A 16 -2.13 4.18 13.07
N PRO A 17 -1.80 4.47 14.35
CA PRO A 17 -0.43 4.56 14.79
C PRO A 17 0.42 3.32 14.45
N ALA A 18 -0.13 2.11 14.53
CA ALA A 18 0.60 0.89 14.17
C ALA A 18 0.95 0.84 12.67
N VAL A 19 0.07 1.35 11.81
CA VAL A 19 0.32 1.46 10.37
C VAL A 19 1.41 2.50 10.11
N PHE A 20 1.37 3.64 10.79
CA PHE A 20 2.43 4.65 10.70
C PHE A 20 3.80 4.07 11.08
N GLU A 21 3.88 3.34 12.20
CA GLU A 21 5.12 2.71 12.65
C GLU A 21 5.65 1.67 11.66
N ALA A 22 4.77 0.91 10.99
CA ALA A 22 5.15 -0.05 9.95
C ALA A 22 5.64 0.63 8.66
N MET A 23 5.07 1.79 8.30
CA MET A 23 5.46 2.57 7.12
C MET A 23 6.76 3.35 7.34
N ARG A 24 6.98 3.89 8.53
CA ARG A 24 8.09 4.81 8.84
C ARG A 24 9.47 4.34 8.34
N PRO A 25 9.89 3.07 8.50
CA PRO A 25 11.19 2.60 8.03
C PRO A 25 11.41 2.75 6.51
N TRP A 26 10.33 2.84 5.72
CA TRP A 26 10.37 2.98 4.27
C TRP A 26 10.27 4.43 3.79
N LEU A 27 9.95 5.35 4.71
CA LEU A 27 9.91 6.80 4.47
C LEU A 27 11.24 7.48 4.82
N ASP A 28 12.15 6.77 5.47
CA ASP A 28 13.50 7.26 5.78
C ASP A 28 14.29 7.47 4.47
N PRO A 29 14.90 8.65 4.22
CA PRO A 29 15.75 8.88 3.05
C PRO A 29 16.91 7.90 2.89
N ALA A 30 17.37 7.27 3.98
CA ALA A 30 18.40 6.22 3.94
C ALA A 30 17.86 4.85 3.51
N ALA A 31 16.54 4.62 3.57
CA ALA A 31 15.88 3.41 3.11
C ALA A 31 15.77 3.39 1.58
N VAL A 32 16.91 3.28 0.92
CA VAL A 32 16.98 3.11 -0.54
C VAL A 32 16.51 1.72 -0.95
N GLY A 33 15.87 1.61 -2.10
CA GLY A 33 15.48 0.30 -2.65
C GLY A 33 14.32 0.41 -3.62
N ASN A 34 14.57 0.09 -4.90
CA ASN A 34 13.50 -0.18 -5.84
C ASN A 34 13.23 -1.69 -5.83
N PRO A 35 12.00 -2.16 -5.56
CA PRO A 35 11.68 -3.60 -5.53
C PRO A 35 11.95 -4.31 -6.87
N HIS A 36 11.98 -3.59 -7.99
CA HIS A 36 12.36 -4.15 -9.29
C HIS A 36 13.88 -4.32 -9.49
N ALA A 37 14.70 -3.80 -8.56
CA ALA A 37 16.15 -3.89 -8.65
C ALA A 37 16.65 -5.26 -8.14
N ALA A 38 16.78 -6.21 -9.06
CA ALA A 38 17.15 -7.59 -8.75
C ALA A 38 18.65 -7.82 -8.47
N ARG A 39 19.50 -6.80 -8.53
CA ARG A 39 20.98 -6.97 -8.48
C ARG A 39 21.63 -6.58 -7.16
N HIS A 40 20.87 -6.07 -6.20
CA HIS A 40 21.45 -5.60 -4.93
C HIS A 40 20.48 -5.75 -3.77
N ARG A 41 21.05 -5.96 -2.58
CA ARG A 41 20.31 -6.20 -1.32
C ARG A 41 19.20 -5.19 -1.02
N PRO A 42 19.39 -3.86 -1.22
CA PRO A 42 18.30 -2.92 -0.98
C PRO A 42 17.04 -3.17 -1.81
N GLY A 43 17.18 -3.65 -3.05
CA GLY A 43 16.04 -3.96 -3.92
C GLY A 43 15.34 -5.24 -3.48
N TRP A 44 16.10 -6.28 -3.10
CA TRP A 44 15.55 -7.52 -2.55
C TRP A 44 14.74 -7.28 -1.28
N ARG A 45 15.29 -6.49 -0.34
CA ARG A 45 14.60 -6.11 0.89
C ARG A 45 13.28 -5.37 0.60
N ALA A 46 13.28 -4.46 -0.38
CA ALA A 46 12.05 -3.78 -0.79
C ALA A 46 11.04 -4.74 -1.44
N ALA A 47 11.50 -5.67 -2.28
CA ALA A 47 10.63 -6.67 -2.90
C ALA A 47 9.97 -7.58 -1.86
N GLU A 48 10.75 -8.10 -0.90
CA GLU A 48 10.25 -8.93 0.21
C GLU A 48 9.17 -8.21 1.02
N ALA A 49 9.32 -6.91 1.27
CA ALA A 49 8.33 -6.13 2.00
C ALA A 49 7.01 -5.96 1.22
N ILE A 50 7.11 -5.72 -0.09
CA ILE A 50 5.92 -5.65 -0.97
C ILE A 50 5.23 -7.01 -1.06
N ASP A 51 5.98 -8.11 -1.12
CA ASP A 51 5.42 -9.46 -1.17
C ASP A 51 4.74 -9.85 0.15
N ALA A 52 5.31 -9.47 1.29
CA ALA A 52 4.68 -9.64 2.60
C ALA A 52 3.35 -8.86 2.68
N ALA A 53 3.36 -7.57 2.31
CA ALA A 53 2.14 -6.75 2.28
C ALA A 53 1.07 -7.33 1.34
N ARG A 54 1.48 -7.86 0.18
CA ARG A 54 0.58 -8.52 -0.77
C ARG A 54 -0.07 -9.76 -0.16
N ALA A 55 0.69 -10.57 0.58
CA ALA A 55 0.18 -11.77 1.24
C ALA A 55 -0.81 -11.42 2.35
N GLU A 56 -0.55 -10.37 3.14
CA GLU A 56 -1.45 -9.89 4.18
C GLU A 56 -2.79 -9.38 3.60
N VAL A 57 -2.74 -8.56 2.54
CA VAL A 57 -3.95 -8.09 1.85
C VAL A 57 -4.74 -9.25 1.25
N ALA A 58 -4.06 -10.22 0.62
CA ALA A 58 -4.70 -11.41 0.07
C ALA A 58 -5.42 -12.21 1.16
N ALA A 59 -4.77 -12.43 2.30
CA ALA A 59 -5.34 -13.16 3.43
C ALA A 59 -6.58 -12.46 4.01
N LEU A 60 -6.57 -11.12 4.09
CA LEU A 60 -7.70 -10.33 4.59
C LEU A 60 -9.00 -10.58 3.80
N ILE A 61 -8.91 -10.77 2.49
CA ILE A 61 -10.07 -10.94 1.60
C ILE A 61 -10.26 -12.38 1.09
N GLY A 62 -9.44 -13.33 1.55
CA GLY A 62 -9.51 -14.74 1.11
C GLY A 62 -9.05 -14.99 -0.34
N ALA A 63 -8.15 -14.15 -0.86
CA ALA A 63 -7.57 -14.29 -2.20
C ALA A 63 -6.17 -14.95 -2.15
N ARG A 64 -5.62 -15.30 -3.32
CA ARG A 64 -4.21 -15.68 -3.45
C ARG A 64 -3.35 -14.43 -3.66
N PRO A 65 -2.09 -14.41 -3.19
CA PRO A 65 -1.22 -13.24 -3.37
C PRO A 65 -1.10 -12.80 -4.83
N GLY A 66 -1.01 -13.73 -5.78
CA GLY A 66 -0.94 -13.43 -7.21
C GLY A 66 -2.19 -12.79 -7.83
N GLU A 67 -3.30 -12.72 -7.09
CA GLU A 67 -4.55 -12.07 -7.51
C GLU A 67 -4.63 -10.61 -7.04
N ILE A 68 -3.69 -10.18 -6.19
CA ILE A 68 -3.64 -8.81 -5.69
C ILE A 68 -2.80 -7.97 -6.64
N LEU A 69 -3.40 -6.92 -7.17
CA LEU A 69 -2.71 -5.87 -7.92
C LEU A 69 -2.74 -4.58 -7.10
N PHE A 70 -1.58 -3.97 -6.86
CA PHE A 70 -1.50 -2.68 -6.19
C PHE A 70 -1.72 -1.55 -7.22
N THR A 71 -2.58 -0.61 -6.87
CA THR A 71 -2.89 0.62 -7.61
C THR A 71 -2.72 1.83 -6.68
N GLY A 72 -2.69 3.05 -7.22
CA GLY A 72 -2.62 4.30 -6.44
C GLY A 72 -3.87 4.59 -5.60
N GLY A 73 -5.01 3.95 -5.88
CA GLY A 73 -6.20 4.02 -5.02
C GLY A 73 -7.43 3.36 -5.64
N ALA A 74 -8.56 3.40 -4.92
CA ALA A 74 -9.81 2.76 -5.34
C ALA A 74 -10.34 3.26 -6.70
N THR A 75 -10.18 4.56 -7.00
CA THR A 75 -10.57 5.12 -8.30
C THR A 75 -9.81 4.47 -9.47
N GLU A 76 -8.51 4.27 -9.32
CA GLU A 76 -7.68 3.62 -10.32
C GLU A 76 -8.04 2.14 -10.46
N ALA A 77 -8.22 1.43 -9.33
CA ALA A 77 -8.65 0.03 -9.32
C ALA A 77 -9.99 -0.18 -10.05
N ASN A 78 -10.97 0.69 -9.81
CA ASN A 78 -12.27 0.63 -10.48
C ASN A 78 -12.15 0.85 -12.00
N ASN A 79 -11.35 1.84 -12.42
CA ASN A 79 -11.11 2.08 -13.84
C ASN A 79 -10.44 0.88 -14.51
N LEU A 80 -9.42 0.31 -13.87
CA LEU A 80 -8.75 -0.87 -14.39
C LEU A 80 -9.70 -2.07 -14.51
N ALA A 81 -10.53 -2.31 -13.50
CA ALA A 81 -11.47 -3.44 -13.48
C ALA A 81 -12.59 -3.32 -14.54
N LEU A 82 -13.08 -2.10 -14.79
CA LEU A 82 -14.20 -1.87 -15.70
C LEU A 82 -13.77 -1.60 -17.14
N LEU A 83 -12.66 -0.87 -17.33
CA LEU A 83 -12.22 -0.37 -18.64
C LEU A 83 -10.99 -1.12 -19.17
N GLY A 84 -10.28 -1.89 -18.32
CA GLY A 84 -9.04 -2.57 -18.69
C GLY A 84 -7.80 -1.66 -18.72
N GLY A 85 -7.91 -0.40 -18.28
CA GLY A 85 -6.81 0.55 -18.20
C GLY A 85 -7.16 1.80 -17.40
N THR A 86 -6.19 2.68 -17.15
CA THR A 86 -6.44 3.99 -16.54
C THR A 86 -6.83 5.00 -17.63
N PRO A 87 -7.91 5.79 -17.47
CA PRO A 87 -8.18 6.88 -18.39
C PRO A 87 -6.99 7.86 -18.40
N GLU A 88 -6.60 8.31 -19.60
CA GLU A 88 -5.63 9.41 -19.78
C GLU A 88 -6.16 10.73 -19.21
#